data_AF-A0A4U3AUP1-F1
#
_entry.id   AF-A0A4U3AUP1-F1
#
_cell.length_a   1.000
_cell.length_b   1.000
_cell.length_c   1.000
_cell.angle_alpha   90.00
_cell.angle_beta   90.00
_cell.angle_gamma   90.00
#
_symmetry.space_group_name_H-M   'P 1'
#
loop_
_entity.id
_entity.type
_entity.pdbx_description
1 polymer ?
#
loop_
_entity_poly.entity_id
_entity_poly.type
_entity_poly.pdbx_seq_one_letter_code
_entity_poly.pdbx_strand_id
1 'polypeptide(L)' 'VASSMRSSQSLQIFLNGGIAYPHLSKYIKLANEKNVPFTIVQNKGIETPIGLVLSHSTAIDKEQIYVEDAIFKQEMK' A
#
# COMPACT_ATOMS: atom_id res chain seq x y z
N VAL A 1 4.66 -0.02 -7.10
CA VAL A 1 3.22 -0.04 -6.72
C VAL A 1 2.31 0.05 -7.94
N ALA A 2 2.41 1.08 -8.79
CA ALA A 2 1.54 1.22 -9.97
C ALA A 2 1.57 0.03 -10.94
N SER A 3 2.73 -0.62 -11.12
CA SER A 3 2.89 -1.82 -11.95
C SER A 3 2.11 -3.05 -11.44
N SER A 4 1.83 -3.11 -10.14
CA SER A 4 1.09 -4.20 -9.50
C SER A 4 -0.42 -3.96 -9.46
N MET A 5 -0.89 -2.75 -9.79
CA MET A 5 -2.31 -2.39 -9.81
C MET A 5 -2.91 -2.64 -11.19
N ARG A 6 -3.41 -3.86 -11.40
CA ARG A 6 -4.13 -4.22 -12.62
C ARG A 6 -5.63 -4.28 -12.32
N SER A 7 -6.42 -3.57 -13.12
CA SER A 7 -7.88 -3.43 -12.91
C SER A 7 -8.66 -4.74 -12.96
N SER A 8 -8.09 -5.82 -13.50
CA SER A 8 -8.73 -7.15 -13.56
C SER A 8 -8.54 -8.00 -12.29
N GLN A 9 -7.76 -7.53 -11.31
CA GLN A 9 -7.51 -8.24 -10.06
C GLN A 9 -8.36 -7.64 -8.93
N SER A 10 -8.94 -8.49 -8.08
CA SER A 10 -9.64 -8.08 -6.85
C SER A 10 -8.65 -7.56 -5.81
N LEU A 11 -8.18 -6.34 -6.04
CA LEU A 11 -7.18 -5.64 -5.27
C LEU A 11 -7.83 -4.66 -4.29
N GLN A 12 -7.18 -4.44 -3.15
CA GLN A 12 -7.53 -3.41 -2.18
C GLN A 12 -6.27 -2.77 -1.61
N ILE A 13 -6.31 -1.46 -1.36
CA ILE A 13 -5.21 -0.71 -0.77
C ILE A 13 -5.55 -0.33 0.66
N PHE A 14 -4.63 -0.57 1.58
CA PHE A 14 -4.67 -0.01 2.93
C PHE A 14 -3.61 1.08 3.07
N LEU A 15 -4.03 2.25 3.55
CA LEU A 15 -3.18 3.41 3.78
C LEU A 15 -3.14 3.71 5.28
N ASN A 16 -1.95 3.90 5.84
CA ASN A 16 -1.79 4.23 7.25
C ASN A 16 -2.24 5.67 7.51
N GLY A 17 -3.32 5.84 8.27
CA GLY A 17 -3.90 7.15 8.62
C GLY A 17 -3.04 7.99 9.57
N GLY A 18 -1.98 7.43 10.16
CA GLY A 18 -0.98 8.19 10.90
C GLY A 18 -0.02 8.99 10.01
N ILE A 19 0.01 8.71 8.70
CA ILE A 19 0.85 9.43 7.75
C ILE A 19 0.12 10.69 7.26
N ALA A 20 0.83 11.81 7.21
CA ALA A 20 0.27 13.06 6.73
C ALA A 20 -0.24 12.94 5.27
N TYR A 21 -1.42 13.50 5.02
CA TYR A 21 -2.14 13.38 3.76
C TYR A 21 -1.32 13.71 2.49
N PRO A 22 -0.41 14.71 2.47
CA PRO A 22 0.41 14.99 1.29
C PRO A 22 1.17 13.75 0.77
N HIS A 23 1.67 12.89 1.67
CA HIS A 23 2.38 11.67 1.29
C HIS A 23 1.45 10.56 0.78
N LEU A 24 0.18 10.56 1.21
CA LEU A 24 -0.83 9.58 0.82
C LEU A 24 -1.54 9.95 -0.48
N SER A 25 -1.69 11.24 -0.75
CA SER A 25 -2.50 11.78 -1.85
C SER A 25 -2.15 11.18 -3.23
N LYS A 26 -0.85 10.97 -3.51
CA LYS A 26 -0.37 10.33 -4.74
C LYS A 26 -0.87 8.90 -4.93
N TYR A 27 -1.01 8.13 -3.84
CA TYR A 27 -1.48 6.75 -3.90
C TYR A 27 -2.99 6.67 -4.00
N ILE A 28 -3.71 7.59 -3.34
CA ILE A 28 -5.18 7.73 -3.47
C ILE A 28 -5.54 8.06 -4.92
N LYS A 29 -4.83 9.01 -5.53
CA LYS A 29 -5.04 9.37 -6.94
C LYS A 29 -4.82 8.17 -7.85
N LEU A 30 -3.72 7.43 -7.66
CA LEU A 30 -3.42 6.23 -8.43
C LEU A 30 -4.48 5.13 -8.25
N ALA A 31 -4.98 4.94 -7.02
CA ALA A 31 -6.06 4.00 -6.73
C ALA A 31 -7.31 4.33 -7.54
N ASN A 32 -7.72 5.61 -7.52
CA ASN A 32 -8.86 6.10 -8.28
C ASN A 32 -8.66 5.92 -9.80
N GLU A 33 -7.49 6.28 -10.33
CA GLU A 33 -7.15 6.10 -11.75
C GLU A 33 -7.24 4.63 -12.21
N LYS A 34 -6.98 3.69 -11.30
CA LYS A 34 -7.00 2.24 -11.55
C LYS A 34 -8.28 1.55 -11.09
N ASN A 35 -9.27 2.29 -10.60
CA ASN A 35 -10.50 1.77 -9.99
C ASN A 35 -10.25 0.72 -8.90
N VAL A 36 -9.19 0.91 -8.11
CA VAL A 36 -8.85 0.03 -6.98
C VAL A 36 -9.40 0.66 -5.69
N PRO A 37 -10.24 -0.04 -4.91
CA PRO A 37 -10.72 0.47 -3.63
C PRO A 37 -9.58 0.68 -2.64
N PHE A 38 -9.68 1.72 -1.82
CA PHE A 38 -8.72 2.00 -0.76
C PHE A 38 -9.41 2.25 0.59
N THR A 39 -8.68 2.00 1.67
CA THR A 39 -9.11 2.23 3.04
C THR A 39 -8.01 2.93 3.81
N ILE A 40 -8.33 4.06 4.45
CA ILE A 40 -7.42 4.73 5.38
C ILE A 40 -7.63 4.13 6.76
N VAL A 41 -6.63 3.43 7.27
CA VAL A 41 -6.66 2.74 8.56
C VAL A 41 -6.10 3.68 9.63
N GLN A 42 -6.98 4.18 10.49
CA GLN A 42 -6.57 4.93 11.68
C GLN A 42 -6.47 3.96 12.85
N ASN A 43 -5.25 3.65 13.28
CA ASN A 43 -5.01 2.82 14.47
C ASN A 43 -4.83 3.72 15.70
N LYS A 44 -5.41 3.33 16.83
CA LYS A 44 -5.37 4.08 18.10
C LYS A 44 -4.40 3.52 19.15
N GLY A 45 -3.64 2.46 18.84
CA GLY A 45 -2.77 1.86 19.87
C GLY A 45 -1.57 1.02 19.39
N ILE A 46 -1.36 0.85 18.08
CA ILE A 46 -0.18 0.14 17.55
C ILE A 46 0.41 0.95 16.40
N GLU A 47 1.67 1.36 16.58
CA GLU A 47 2.47 1.99 15.54
C GLU A 47 3.09 0.93 14.63
N THR A 48 3.19 1.24 13.34
CA THR A 48 3.80 0.36 12.35
C THR A 48 4.63 1.19 11.36
N PRO A 49 5.83 0.72 10.96
CA PRO A 49 6.60 1.36 9.91
C PRO A 49 5.94 1.21 8.52
N ILE A 50 4.88 0.41 8.40
CA ILE A 50 4.18 0.17 7.14
C ILE A 50 3.22 1.33 6.84
N GLY A 51 3.46 2.02 5.73
CA GLY A 51 2.62 3.13 5.28
C GLY A 51 1.52 2.75 4.28
N LEU A 52 1.75 1.71 3.47
CA LEU A 52 0.84 1.27 2.42
C LEU A 52 0.93 -0.25 2.24
N VAL A 53 -0.22 -0.90 2.12
CA VAL A 53 -0.33 -2.32 1.76
C VAL A 53 -1.26 -2.45 0.56
N LEU A 54 -0.86 -3.23 -0.45
CA LEU A 54 -1.73 -3.67 -1.54
C LEU A 54 -2.04 -5.16 -1.30
N SER A 55 -3.32 -5.48 -1.09
CA SER A 55 -3.77 -6.84 -0.83
C SER A 55 -4.66 -7.36 -1.94
N HIS A 56 -4.75 -8.68 -2.03
CA HIS A 56 -5.79 -9.37 -2.79
C HIS A 56 -6.91 -9.80 -1.84
N SER A 57 -8.13 -9.95 -2.36
CA SER A 57 -9.25 -10.53 -1.61
C SER A 57 -9.08 -12.03 -1.32
N THR A 58 -8.13 -12.69 -2.00
CA THR A 58 -7.80 -14.11 -1.83
C THR A 58 -6.31 -14.27 -1.52
N ALA A 59 -5.95 -15.42 -0.95
CA ALA A 59 -4.55 -15.80 -0.79
C ALA A 59 -3.86 -15.91 -2.18
N ILE A 60 -2.65 -15.40 -2.28
CA ILE A 60 -1.85 -15.39 -3.53
C ILE A 60 -0.41 -15.88 -3.33
N ASP A 61 -0.10 -16.45 -2.16
CA ASP A 61 1.19 -17.05 -1.79
C ASP A 61 2.42 -16.35 -2.37
N LYS A 62 2.57 -15.07 -2.00
CA LYS A 62 3.64 -14.22 -2.49
C LYS A 62 4.71 -14.04 -1.42
N GLU A 63 5.87 -14.65 -1.65
CA GLU A 63 7.01 -14.59 -0.72
C GLU A 63 7.61 -13.18 -0.64
N GLN A 64 7.79 -12.50 -1.78
CA GLN A 64 8.40 -11.17 -1.82
C GLN A 64 7.33 -10.07 -1.87
N ILE A 65 7.07 -9.43 -0.73
CA ILE A 65 6.00 -8.42 -0.55
C ILE A 65 6.49 -6.97 -0.53
N TYR A 66 7.80 -6.76 -0.48
CA TYR A 66 8.41 -5.43 -0.47
C TYR A 66 8.90 -5.00 -1.85
N VAL A 67 8.92 -3.68 -2.06
CA VAL A 67 9.61 -3.08 -3.21
C VAL A 67 11.07 -2.90 -2.80
N GLU A 68 11.94 -3.78 -3.28
CA GLU A 68 13.36 -3.76 -2.96
C GLU A 68 14.11 -2.71 -3.80
N ASP A 69 14.04 -1.46 -3.37
CA ASP A 69 14.82 -0.37 -3.94
C ASP A 69 15.95 0.10 -3.00
N ALA A 70 16.68 1.15 -3.40
CA ALA A 70 17.77 1.70 -2.61
C ALA A 70 17.29 2.23 -1.25
N ILE A 71 16.05 2.75 -1.18
CA ILE A 71 15.47 3.29 0.06
C ILE A 71 15.15 2.13 1.00
N PHE A 72 14.50 1.07 0.50
CA PHE A 72 14.22 -0.14 1.28
C PHE A 72 15.49 -0.74 1.89
N LYS A 73 16.57 -0.82 1.11
CA LYS A 73 17.87 -1.34 1.58
C LYS A 73 18.55 -0.44 2.61
N GLN A 74 18.24 0.85 2.62
CA GLN A 74 18.77 1.80 3.59
C GLN A 74 17.99 1.73 4.91
N GLU A 75 16.67 1.57 4.85
CA GLU A 75 15.78 1.50 6.02
C GLU A 75 15.79 0.13 6.72
N MET A 76 16.14 -0.94 6.00
CA MET A 76 16.20 -2.32 6.52
C MET A 76 17.63 -2.76 6.87
N LYS A 77 18.55 -1.81 7.06
CA LYS A 77 19.94 -2.05 7.46
C LYS A 77 20.14 -1.89 8.96
#